data_AF-A0A945M529-F1
#
_entry.id   AF-A0A945M529-F1
#
_cell.length_a   1.000
_cell.length_b   1.000
_cell.length_c   1.000
_cell.angle_alpha   90.00
_cell.angle_beta   90.00
_cell.angle_gamma   90.00
#
_symmetry.space_group_name_H-M   'P 1'
#
loop_
_entity.id
_entity.type
_entity.pdbx_description
1 polymer ?
#
loop_
_entity_poly.entity_id
_entity_poly.type
_entity_poly.pdbx_seq_one_letter_code
_entity_poly.pdbx_strand_id
1 'polypeptide(L)'
;MADIAIIDYGMGNVHSVYKAFNKVINKDSEIKITRSLDDLLDCSHIVFPGQGAASECMSNINKNLDIIEFKKIILQKPFLGICMGLQVLMTHSEENEGSNCLNI
;
A
#
# COMPACT_ATOMS: atom_id res chain seq x y z
N MET A 1 -18.45 -5.14 0.82
CA MET A 1 -17.18 -5.49 0.13
C MET A 1 -16.63 -4.15 -0.30
N ALA A 2 -15.47 -3.74 0.22
CA ALA A 2 -14.97 -2.40 -0.08
C ALA A 2 -14.50 -2.33 -1.54
N ASP A 3 -14.89 -1.29 -2.27
CA ASP A 3 -14.36 -1.06 -3.61
C ASP A 3 -12.85 -0.75 -3.54
N ILE A 4 -12.46 0.09 -2.59
CA ILE A 4 -11.08 0.56 -2.47
C ILE A 4 -10.54 0.19 -1.09
N ALA A 5 -9.46 -0.58 -1.06
CA ALA A 5 -8.69 -0.81 0.16
C ALA A 5 -7.47 0.10 0.20
N ILE A 6 -7.35 0.89 1.27
CA ILE A 6 -6.14 1.65 1.60
C ILE A 6 -5.38 0.83 2.66
N ILE A 7 -4.22 0.28 2.30
CA ILE A 7 -3.47 -0.55 3.23
C ILE A 7 -2.68 0.30 4.23
N ASP A 8 -2.80 -0.04 5.51
CA ASP A 8 -2.04 0.48 6.64
C ASP A 8 -1.09 -0.60 7.16
N TYR A 9 0.16 -0.53 6.72
CA TYR A 9 1.24 -1.41 7.18
C TYR A 9 2.06 -0.76 8.30
N GLY A 10 1.52 0.28 8.97
CA GLY A 10 2.21 1.03 10.02
C GLY A 10 2.94 2.29 9.54
N MET A 11 2.82 2.64 8.25
CA MET A 11 3.42 3.85 7.68
C MET A 11 2.50 4.57 6.68
N GLY A 12 2.84 5.82 6.42
CA GLY A 12 2.13 6.70 5.50
C GLY A 12 1.06 7.55 6.20
N ASN A 13 0.63 8.61 5.52
CA ASN A 13 -0.45 9.46 5.99
C ASN A 13 -1.83 8.90 5.59
N VAL A 14 -2.14 7.70 6.07
CA VAL A 14 -3.31 6.90 5.67
C VAL A 14 -4.62 7.68 5.87
N HIS A 15 -4.73 8.44 6.96
CA HIS A 15 -5.95 9.20 7.25
C HIS A 15 -6.18 10.37 6.30
N SER A 16 -5.13 11.10 5.90
CA SER A 16 -5.27 12.14 4.87
C SER A 16 -5.58 11.56 3.50
N VAL A 17 -4.97 10.42 3.15
CA VAL A 17 -5.28 9.71 1.89
C VAL A 17 -6.73 9.28 1.88
N TYR A 18 -7.22 8.64 2.95
CA TYR A 18 -8.62 8.27 3.10
C TYR A 18 -9.58 9.46 2.94
N LYS A 19 -9.29 10.60 3.60
CA LYS A 19 -10.08 11.84 3.43
C LYS A 19 -10.06 12.37 2.01
N ALA A 20 -8.92 12.30 1.32
CA ALA A 20 -8.81 12.74 -0.06
C ALA A 20 -9.67 11.87 -0.99
N PHE A 21 -9.60 10.55 -0.83
CA PHE A 21 -10.45 9.61 -1.57
C PHE A 21 -11.94 9.82 -1.28
N ASN A 22 -12.34 9.90 0.00
CA ASN A 22 -13.73 10.19 0.39
C ASN A 22 -14.31 11.46 -0.26
N LYS A 23 -13.48 12.42 -0.64
CA LYS A 23 -13.92 13.67 -1.28
C LYS A 23 -14.17 13.54 -2.78
N VAL A 24 -13.58 12.54 -3.45
CA VAL A 24 -13.58 12.43 -4.91
C VAL A 24 -14.28 11.17 -5.44
N ILE A 25 -14.50 10.15 -4.60
CA ILE A 25 -15.17 8.93 -5.03
C ILE A 25 -16.68 9.13 -5.22
N ASN A 26 -17.29 8.21 -5.98
CA ASN A 26 -18.75 8.11 -6.08
C ASN A 26 -19.37 7.82 -4.71
N LYS A 27 -20.56 8.36 -4.45
CA LYS A 27 -21.25 8.22 -3.14
C LYS A 27 -21.57 6.77 -2.76
N ASP A 28 -21.69 5.91 -3.76
CA ASP A 28 -22.03 4.49 -3.55
C ASP A 28 -20.78 3.60 -3.39
N SER A 29 -19.57 4.17 -3.52
CA SER A 29 -18.33 3.42 -3.35
C SER A 29 -17.91 3.34 -1.88
N GLU A 30 -17.45 2.17 -1.46
CA GLU A 30 -16.97 1.91 -0.10
C GLU A 30 -15.43 1.92 -0.06
N ILE A 31 -14.85 2.75 0.82
CA ILE A 31 -13.40 2.78 1.07
C ILE A 31 -13.12 2.20 2.46
N LYS A 32 -12.17 1.28 2.54
CA LYS A 32 -11.72 0.67 3.79
C LYS A 32 -10.23 0.91 4.01
N ILE A 33 -9.87 1.43 5.19
CA ILE A 33 -8.49 1.35 5.68
C ILE A 33 -8.32 -0.04 6.31
N THR A 34 -7.29 -0.78 5.93
CA THR A 34 -7.09 -2.15 6.41
C THR A 34 -5.63 -2.51 6.61
N ARG A 35 -5.39 -3.48 7.51
CA ARG A 35 -4.10 -4.17 7.67
C ARG A 35 -4.17 -5.64 7.23
N SER A 36 -5.35 -6.09 6.79
CA SER A 36 -5.62 -7.50 6.46
C SER A 36 -5.39 -7.77 4.97
N LEU A 37 -4.65 -8.83 4.65
CA LEU A 37 -4.50 -9.31 3.28
C LEU A 37 -5.83 -9.84 2.71
N ASP A 38 -6.71 -10.39 3.54
CA ASP A 38 -8.05 -10.83 3.12
C ASP A 38 -8.88 -9.65 2.58
N ASP A 39 -8.80 -8.49 3.23
CA ASP A 39 -9.49 -7.29 2.75
C ASP A 39 -8.92 -6.81 1.41
N LEU A 40 -7.61 -7.00 1.19
CA LEU A 40 -6.98 -6.70 -0.10
C LEU A 40 -7.35 -7.72 -1.17
N LEU A 41 -7.65 -8.97 -0.82
CA LEU A 41 -8.17 -9.97 -1.74
C LEU A 41 -9.59 -9.65 -2.19
N ASP A 42 -10.44 -9.19 -1.26
CA ASP A 42 -11.85 -8.93 -1.50
C ASP A 42 -12.16 -7.57 -2.15
N CYS A 43 -11.21 -6.63 -2.17
CA CYS A 43 -11.42 -5.31 -2.76
C CYS A 43 -11.26 -5.27 -4.29
N SER A 44 -11.80 -4.24 -4.94
CA SER A 44 -11.63 -4.04 -6.39
C SER A 44 -10.35 -3.27 -6.74
N HIS A 45 -9.91 -2.32 -5.89
CA HIS A 45 -8.71 -1.50 -6.10
C HIS A 45 -7.89 -1.40 -4.81
N ILE A 46 -6.56 -1.32 -4.95
CA ILE A 46 -5.64 -1.12 -3.82
C ILE A 46 -4.98 0.25 -3.91
N VAL A 47 -4.92 0.93 -2.77
CA VAL A 47 -4.16 2.16 -2.56
C VAL A 47 -3.07 1.88 -1.53
N PHE A 48 -1.83 2.12 -1.92
CA PHE A 48 -0.65 1.88 -1.09
C PHE A 48 0.10 3.18 -0.84
N PRO A 49 -0.18 3.87 0.27
CA PRO A 49 0.54 5.07 0.64
C PRO A 49 1.90 4.73 1.26
N GLY A 50 2.88 5.62 1.13
CA GLY A 50 4.12 5.53 1.90
C GLY A 50 4.76 6.90 2.12
N GLN A 51 5.57 7.00 3.18
CA GLN A 51 6.33 8.18 3.55
C GLN A 51 7.64 7.76 4.23
N GLY A 52 8.57 8.69 4.40
CA GLY A 52 9.85 8.38 5.05
C GLY A 52 10.82 7.67 4.10
N ALA A 53 11.71 6.85 4.65
CA ALA A 53 12.76 6.18 3.89
C ALA A 53 12.31 4.83 3.31
N ALA A 54 12.96 4.37 2.24
CA ALA A 54 12.68 3.06 1.63
C ALA A 54 12.92 1.91 2.61
N SER A 55 14.01 1.97 3.37
CA SER A 55 14.35 0.96 4.38
C SER A 55 13.32 0.86 5.50
N GLU A 56 12.77 2.00 5.94
CA GLU A 56 11.74 2.05 6.97
C GLU A 56 10.41 1.47 6.48
N CYS A 57 10.02 1.82 5.24
CA CYS A 57 8.83 1.25 4.59
C CYS A 57 8.97 -0.28 4.45
N MET A 58 10.11 -0.75 3.94
CA MET A 58 10.37 -2.18 3.78
C MET A 58 10.40 -2.92 5.12
N SER A 59 10.94 -2.31 6.19
CA SER A 59 10.88 -2.87 7.54
C SER A 59 9.44 -3.06 8.03
N ASN A 60 8.59 -2.04 7.86
CA ASN A 60 7.19 -2.10 8.25
C ASN A 60 6.37 -3.09 7.40
N ILE A 61 6.64 -3.19 6.10
CA ILE A 61 6.03 -4.20 5.22
C ILE A 61 6.39 -5.60 5.72
N ASN A 62 7.67 -5.90 5.91
CA ASN A 62 8.14 -7.21 6.36
C ASN A 62 7.63 -7.60 7.75
N LYS A 63 7.42 -6.61 8.63
CA LYS A 63 6.92 -6.83 9.98
C LYS A 63 5.43 -7.13 10.03
N ASN A 64 4.64 -6.49 9.18
CA ASN A 64 3.18 -6.47 9.31
C ASN A 64 2.44 -7.29 8.23
N LEU A 65 3.12 -7.71 7.16
CA LEU A 65 2.49 -8.41 6.04
C LEU A 65 3.30 -9.67 5.67
N ASP A 66 2.60 -10.71 5.21
CA ASP A 66 3.25 -11.76 4.44
C ASP A 66 3.65 -11.20 3.08
N ILE A 67 4.96 -10.99 2.89
CA ILE A 67 5.49 -10.36 1.68
C ILE A 67 5.25 -11.18 0.41
N ILE A 68 5.20 -12.51 0.51
CA ILE A 68 4.99 -13.38 -0.66
C ILE A 68 3.54 -13.27 -1.09
N GLU A 69 2.62 -13.34 -0.14
CA GLU A 69 1.19 -13.22 -0.41
C GLU A 69 0.82 -11.81 -0.87
N PHE A 70 1.34 -10.77 -0.19
CA PHE A 70 1.13 -9.38 -0.57
C PHE A 70 1.54 -9.11 -2.02
N LYS A 71 2.73 -9.56 -2.45
CA LYS A 71 3.19 -9.43 -3.84
C LYS A 71 2.23 -10.07 -4.83
N LYS A 72 1.70 -11.26 -4.52
CA LYS A 72 0.73 -11.95 -5.39
C LYS A 72 -0.58 -11.15 -5.51
N ILE A 73 -1.07 -10.59 -4.40
CA ILE A 73 -2.34 -9.86 -4.37
C ILE A 73 -2.24 -8.57 -5.20
N ILE A 74 -1.20 -7.77 -4.99
CA ILE A 74 -1.10 -6.44 -5.62
C ILE A 74 -0.85 -6.50 -7.13
N LEU A 75 -0.38 -7.64 -7.64
CA LEU A 75 -0.21 -7.89 -9.07
C LEU A 75 -1.52 -8.27 -9.79
N GLN A 76 -2.58 -8.63 -9.06
CA GLN A 76 -3.81 -9.15 -9.65
C GLN A 76 -4.90 -8.09 -9.85
N LYS A 77 -4.71 -6.89 -9.34
CA LYS A 77 -5.75 -5.85 -9.36
C LYS A 77 -5.16 -4.45 -9.53
N PRO A 78 -5.98 -3.47 -9.96
CA PRO A 78 -5.54 -2.08 -10.06
C PRO A 78 -4.93 -1.59 -8.75
N PHE A 79 -3.71 -1.06 -8.86
CA PHE A 79 -2.88 -0.68 -7.73
C PHE A 79 -2.39 0.76 -7.91
N LEU A 80 -2.55 1.57 -6.87
CA LEU A 80 -2.01 2.93 -6.80
C LEU A 80 -0.99 3.04 -5.66
N GLY A 81 0.29 3.10 -6.01
CA GLY A 81 1.37 3.47 -5.09
C GLY A 81 1.49 5.00 -4.98
N ILE A 82 1.54 5.53 -3.75
CA ILE A 82 1.70 6.97 -3.50
C ILE A 82 3.03 7.22 -2.81
N CYS A 83 3.88 8.06 -3.41
CA CYS A 83 5.21 8.43 -2.92
C CYS A 83 6.06 7.16 -2.66
N MET A 84 6.43 6.89 -1.40
CA MET A 84 7.22 5.70 -1.07
C MET A 84 6.49 4.41 -1.39
N GLY A 85 5.15 4.39 -1.35
CA GLY A 85 4.39 3.20 -1.74
C GLY A 85 4.61 2.79 -3.20
N LEU A 86 4.91 3.75 -4.09
CA LEU A 86 5.31 3.42 -5.45
C LEU A 86 6.79 2.99 -5.51
N GLN A 87 7.67 3.72 -4.84
CA GLN A 87 9.12 3.51 -4.94
C GLN A 87 9.56 2.15 -4.39
N VAL A 88 8.91 1.67 -3.32
CA VAL A 88 9.23 0.35 -2.75
C VAL A 88 8.80 -0.82 -3.64
N LEU A 89 8.08 -0.59 -4.75
CA LEU A 89 7.82 -1.63 -5.75
C LEU A 89 9.07 -1.98 -6.58
N MET A 90 10.00 -1.02 -6.74
CA MET A 90 11.22 -1.20 -7.51
C MET A 90 12.15 -2.26 -6.91
N THR A 91 13.29 -2.52 -7.54
CA THR A 91 14.26 -3.50 -7.04
C THR A 91 15.08 -2.99 -5.85
N HIS A 92 15.52 -1.74 -5.90
CA HIS A 92 16.46 -1.16 -4.94
C HIS A 92 16.29 0.36 -4.82
N SER A 93 16.58 0.91 -3.64
CA SER A 93 16.71 2.35 -3.38
C SER A 93 18.13 2.64 -2.91
N GLU A 94 18.75 3.71 -3.41
CA GLU A 94 20.11 4.15 -3.00
C GLU A 94 20.13 4.93 -1.68
N GLU A 95 18.96 5.28 -1.13
CA GLU A 95 18.83 6.03 0.11
C GLU A 95 19.43 5.29 1.30
N ASN A 96 20.13 6.00 2.21
CA ASN A 96 20.65 5.48 3.47
C ASN A 96 21.48 4.19 3.30
N GLU A 97 22.57 4.25 2.51
CA GLU A 97 23.47 3.12 2.21
C GLU A 97 22.86 2.00 1.36
N GLY A 98 21.63 2.17 0.91
CA GLY A 98 20.96 1.27 -0.02
C GLY A 98 20.01 0.28 0.67
N SER A 99 18.84 0.06 0.06
CA SER A 99 17.85 -0.90 0.56
C SER A 99 17.22 -1.68 -0.59
N ASN A 100 17.10 -3.00 -0.40
CA ASN A 100 16.31 -3.83 -1.30
C ASN A 100 14.82 -3.57 -1.10
N CYS A 101 14.10 -3.49 -2.21
CA CYS A 101 12.69 -3.21 -2.27
C CYS A 101 11.91 -4.47 -2.72
N LEU A 102 10.63 -4.33 -3.07
CA LEU A 102 9.77 -5.47 -3.38
C LEU A 102 10.12 -6.15 -4.70
N ASN A 103 10.83 -5.50 -5.62
CA ASN A 103 11.24 -6.07 -6.90
C ASN A 103 10.05 -6.69 -7.67
N ILE A 104 9.09 -5.83 -8.00
CA ILE A 104 7.87 -6.15 -8.74
C ILE A 104 7.91 -5.48 -10.10
#